data_AF-A0A6J1IV58-F1
#
_entry.id   AF-A0A6J1IV58-F1
#
_cell.length_a   1.000
_cell.length_b   1.000
_cell.length_c   1.000
_cell.angle_alpha   90.00
_cell.angle_beta   90.00
_cell.angle_gamma   90.00
#
_symmetry.space_group_name_H-M   'P 1'
#
loop_
_entity.id
_entity.type
_entity.pdbx_description
1 polymer ?
#
loop_
_entity_poly.entity_id
_entity_poly.type
_entity_poly.pdbx_seq_one_letter_code
_entity_poly.pdbx_strand_id
1 'polypeptide(L)'
;MAASACSCNSGFSNSYMLLKPEEVKFLDLLRLLFSSNLKKRKFVDCTSAREHNFWHRFFIFLSIIVLKLLRFFAKPLALLGFFLESWLNFISANGGFSGILLNILRFKLIIPDSSSAEYLSMIGHLDSRVRLDESIKAGDVNYFGALCMMASKLVYENEAYVTQTVNHVWKTIKKYAQHKRS
;
A
#
# COMPACT_ATOMS: atom_id res chain seq x y z
N MET A 1 2.15 5.92 -34.01
CA MET A 1 2.59 7.10 -33.23
C MET A 1 3.76 6.69 -32.36
N ALA A 2 4.94 7.23 -32.65
CA ALA A 2 6.16 6.94 -31.91
C ALA A 2 6.11 7.61 -30.52
N ALA A 3 6.37 6.84 -29.46
CA ALA A 3 6.54 7.37 -28.13
C ALA A 3 7.79 8.26 -28.09
N SER A 4 7.59 9.55 -27.87
CA SER A 4 8.68 10.50 -27.63
C SER A 4 9.47 10.05 -26.42
N ALA A 5 10.73 9.67 -26.62
CA ALA A 5 11.65 9.38 -25.53
C ALA A 5 11.85 10.67 -24.71
N CYS A 6 11.37 10.68 -23.46
CA CYS A 6 11.61 11.77 -22.53
C CYS A 6 13.11 11.80 -22.23
N SER A 7 13.83 12.81 -22.75
CA SER A 7 15.23 13.03 -22.43
C SER A 7 15.34 13.52 -20.99
N CYS A 8 15.69 12.63 -20.06
CA CYS A 8 15.93 13.00 -18.67
C CYS A 8 17.10 14.00 -18.60
N ASN A 9 16.84 15.19 -18.08
CA ASN A 9 17.87 16.21 -17.84
C ASN A 9 18.81 15.69 -16.74
N SER A 10 20.05 15.38 -17.09
CA SER A 10 21.06 14.77 -16.21
C SER A 10 21.70 15.76 -15.21
N GLY A 11 21.17 16.97 -15.09
CA GLY A 11 21.67 18.03 -14.19
C GLY A 11 21.39 17.85 -12.68
N PHE A 12 20.85 16.71 -12.24
CA PHE A 12 20.48 16.52 -10.82
C PHE A 12 21.69 16.24 -9.90
N SER A 13 22.76 15.61 -10.41
CA SER A 13 23.95 15.28 -9.60
C SER A 13 25.18 15.00 -10.48
N ASN A 14 26.36 15.44 -10.02
CA ASN A 14 27.66 15.10 -10.61
C ASN A 14 27.98 13.58 -10.51
N SER A 15 27.24 12.82 -9.72
CA SER A 15 27.37 11.36 -9.61
C SER A 15 26.02 10.72 -9.37
N TYR A 16 25.60 9.85 -10.29
CA TYR A 16 24.38 9.06 -10.18
C TYR A 16 24.60 7.63 -10.70
N MET A 17 23.71 6.72 -10.28
CA MET A 17 23.62 5.35 -10.76
C MET A 17 22.15 5.01 -10.98
N LEU A 18 21.72 4.97 -12.24
CA LEU A 18 20.35 4.60 -12.61
C LEU A 18 20.33 3.15 -13.07
N LEU A 19 19.51 2.34 -12.42
CA LEU A 19 19.29 0.95 -12.78
C LEU A 19 17.98 0.83 -13.54
N LYS A 20 18.02 0.17 -14.71
CA LYS A 20 16.83 -0.19 -15.50
C LYS A 20 16.54 -1.68 -15.35
N PRO A 21 15.89 -2.13 -14.26
CA PRO A 21 15.70 -3.56 -13.96
C PRO A 21 14.84 -4.32 -14.98
N GLU A 22 14.07 -3.60 -15.80
CA GLU A 22 13.21 -4.14 -16.87
C GLU A 22 14.00 -4.77 -18.02
N GLU A 23 15.16 -4.20 -18.34
CA GLU A 23 16.00 -4.63 -19.45
C GLU A 23 17.02 -5.71 -19.03
N VAL A 24 17.03 -6.11 -17.76
CA VAL A 24 18.04 -7.01 -17.18
C VAL A 24 17.66 -8.48 -17.39
N LYS A 25 18.44 -9.20 -18.20
CA LYS A 25 18.40 -10.66 -18.28
C LYS A 25 19.10 -11.30 -17.08
N PHE A 26 18.68 -12.50 -16.69
CA PHE A 26 19.29 -13.24 -15.57
C PHE A 26 20.81 -13.47 -15.74
N LEU A 27 21.27 -13.76 -16.96
CA LEU A 27 22.69 -13.94 -17.26
C LEU A 27 23.50 -12.65 -17.13
N ASP A 28 22.93 -11.51 -17.53
CA ASP A 28 23.57 -10.20 -17.38
C ASP A 28 23.71 -9.81 -15.90
N LEU A 29 22.74 -10.25 -15.09
CA LEU A 29 22.75 -10.10 -13.64
C LEU A 29 23.81 -11.01 -13.00
N LEU A 30 23.92 -12.29 -13.38
CA LEU A 30 24.97 -13.18 -12.88
C LEU A 30 26.37 -12.67 -13.25
N ARG A 31 26.53 -12.16 -14.48
CA ARG A 31 27.78 -11.54 -14.94
C ARG A 31 28.15 -10.29 -14.11
N LEU A 32 27.19 -9.62 -13.47
CA LEU A 32 27.43 -8.47 -12.58
C LEU A 32 28.30 -8.86 -11.38
N LEU A 33 28.10 -10.07 -10.87
CA LEU A 33 28.81 -10.57 -9.70
C LEU A 33 30.29 -10.87 -10.02
N PHE A 34 30.56 -11.39 -11.23
CA PHE A 34 31.89 -11.86 -11.62
C PHE A 34 32.71 -10.85 -12.45
N SER A 35 32.13 -9.73 -12.92
CA SER A 35 32.84 -8.76 -13.77
C SER A 35 32.74 -7.33 -13.24
N SER A 36 33.88 -6.65 -13.20
CA SER A 36 34.07 -5.30 -12.63
C SER A 36 33.53 -4.15 -13.47
N ASN A 37 33.30 -4.39 -14.74
CA ASN A 37 32.94 -3.34 -15.69
C ASN A 37 31.44 -3.08 -15.64
N LEU A 38 31.00 -2.12 -14.81
CA LEU A 38 29.62 -1.66 -14.73
C LEU A 38 29.22 -0.76 -15.92
N LYS A 39 30.14 0.09 -16.39
CA LYS A 39 29.91 1.09 -17.45
C LYS A 39 29.57 0.49 -18.83
N LYS A 40 29.90 -0.79 -19.06
CA LYS A 40 29.65 -1.48 -20.35
C LYS A 40 28.25 -2.11 -20.44
N ARG A 41 27.38 -1.88 -19.46
CA ARG A 41 26.10 -2.60 -19.34
C ARG A 41 24.94 -1.69 -19.67
N LYS A 42 24.04 -2.16 -20.54
CA LYS A 42 22.86 -1.41 -21.00
C LYS A 42 21.90 -1.01 -19.88
N PHE A 43 21.93 -1.73 -18.75
CA PHE A 43 20.99 -1.56 -17.64
C PHE A 43 21.51 -0.66 -16.50
N VAL A 44 22.75 -0.17 -16.58
CA VAL A 44 23.36 0.72 -15.57
C VAL A 44 23.86 1.98 -16.26
N ASP A 45 23.25 3.12 -15.94
CA ASP A 45 23.75 4.43 -16.35
C ASP A 45 24.49 5.08 -15.17
N CYS A 46 25.81 5.23 -15.32
CA CYS A 46 26.72 5.74 -14.27
C CYS A 46 27.74 6.72 -14.84
N THR A 47 27.88 7.88 -14.19
CA THR A 47 28.87 8.91 -14.53
C THR A 47 30.29 8.57 -14.06
N SER A 48 30.42 7.84 -12.93
CA SER A 48 31.73 7.52 -12.33
C SER A 48 32.12 6.05 -12.52
N ALA A 49 33.30 5.81 -13.09
CA ALA A 49 33.89 4.49 -13.29
C ALA A 49 34.73 4.07 -12.07
N ARG A 50 34.11 4.01 -10.89
CA ARG A 50 34.82 3.56 -9.69
C ARG A 50 34.84 2.03 -9.69
N GLU A 51 36.01 1.44 -9.44
CA GLU A 51 36.10 -0.01 -9.26
C GLU A 51 35.37 -0.39 -7.97
N HIS A 52 34.23 -1.05 -8.10
CA HIS A 52 33.45 -1.51 -6.95
C HIS A 52 33.99 -2.84 -6.46
N ASN A 53 34.23 -2.97 -5.15
CA ASN A 53 34.56 -4.25 -4.52
C ASN A 53 33.45 -5.29 -4.73
N PHE A 54 33.78 -6.58 -4.61
CA PHE A 54 32.83 -7.68 -4.79
C PHE A 54 31.55 -7.48 -3.97
N TRP A 55 31.67 -7.13 -2.68
CA TRP A 55 30.52 -6.91 -1.79
C TRP A 55 29.56 -5.84 -2.29
N HIS A 56 30.07 -4.74 -2.86
CA HIS A 56 29.21 -3.69 -3.39
C HIS A 56 28.42 -4.17 -4.62
N ARG A 57 29.05 -4.97 -5.50
CA ARG A 57 28.36 -5.61 -6.63
C ARG A 57 27.36 -6.65 -6.18
N PHE A 58 27.67 -7.40 -5.13
CA PHE A 58 26.76 -8.36 -4.52
C PHE A 58 25.51 -7.67 -3.97
N PHE A 59 25.64 -6.54 -3.27
CA PHE A 59 24.48 -5.79 -2.80
C PHE A 59 23.64 -5.24 -3.95
N ILE A 60 24.26 -4.68 -5.00
CA ILE A 60 23.52 -4.24 -6.20
C ILE A 60 22.77 -5.42 -6.84
N PHE A 61 23.45 -6.56 -6.99
CA PHE A 61 22.86 -7.80 -7.50
C PHE A 61 21.66 -8.24 -6.67
N LEU A 62 21.83 -8.29 -5.34
CA LEU A 62 20.78 -8.67 -4.39
C LEU A 62 19.58 -7.71 -4.45
N SER A 63 19.82 -6.40 -4.51
CA SER A 63 18.76 -5.39 -4.67
C SER A 63 17.96 -5.61 -5.95
N ILE A 64 18.60 -5.91 -7.08
CA ILE A 64 17.90 -6.20 -8.35
C ILE A 64 17.08 -7.49 -8.24
N ILE A 65 17.61 -8.52 -7.58
CA ILE A 65 16.86 -9.75 -7.32
C ILE A 65 15.61 -9.46 -6.49
N VAL A 66 15.75 -8.72 -5.38
CA VAL A 66 14.62 -8.34 -4.53
C VAL A 66 13.59 -7.54 -5.33
N LEU A 67 14.01 -6.56 -6.15
CA LEU A 67 13.09 -5.80 -7.01
C LEU A 67 12.35 -6.69 -8.02
N LYS A 68 13.04 -7.64 -8.66
CA LYS A 68 12.40 -8.61 -9.56
C LYS A 68 11.43 -9.53 -8.81
N LEU A 69 11.78 -9.95 -7.60
CA LEU A 69 10.95 -10.78 -6.74
C LEU A 69 9.68 -10.04 -6.31
N LEU A 70 9.81 -8.80 -5.82
CA LEU A 70 8.69 -7.93 -5.45
C LEU A 70 7.75 -7.70 -6.65
N ARG A 71 8.31 -7.43 -7.83
CA ARG A 71 7.52 -7.26 -9.06
C ARG A 71 6.82 -8.55 -9.49
N PHE A 72 7.49 -9.69 -9.35
CA PHE A 72 6.92 -11.00 -9.63
C PHE A 72 5.71 -11.28 -8.72
N PHE A 73 5.84 -10.97 -7.43
CA PHE A 73 4.75 -11.14 -6.47
C PHE A 73 3.70 -10.03 -6.46
N ALA A 74 3.93 -8.89 -7.13
CA ALA A 74 3.01 -7.75 -7.11
C ALA A 74 1.59 -8.13 -7.58
N LYS A 75 1.46 -8.84 -8.71
CA LYS A 75 0.15 -9.26 -9.23
C LYS A 75 -0.51 -10.35 -8.37
N PRO A 76 0.19 -11.45 -8.00
CA PRO A 76 -0.36 -12.45 -7.08
C PRO A 76 -0.83 -11.85 -5.74
N LEU A 77 -0.05 -10.93 -5.17
CA LEU A 77 -0.37 -10.30 -3.89
C LEU A 77 -1.56 -9.34 -4.01
N ALA A 78 -1.67 -8.61 -5.12
CA ALA A 78 -2.86 -7.79 -5.40
C ALA A 78 -4.13 -8.64 -5.55
N LEU A 79 -4.05 -9.77 -6.24
CA LEU A 79 -5.16 -10.72 -6.36
C LEU A 79 -5.55 -11.31 -4.99
N LEU A 80 -4.54 -11.69 -4.19
CA LEU A 80 -4.75 -12.19 -2.83
C LEU A 80 -5.45 -11.14 -1.97
N GLY A 81 -5.01 -9.88 -2.03
CA GLY A 81 -5.63 -8.76 -1.32
C GLY A 81 -7.10 -8.58 -1.70
N PHE A 82 -7.40 -8.53 -3.00
CA PHE A 82 -8.77 -8.43 -3.52
C PHE A 82 -9.64 -9.60 -3.04
N PHE A 83 -9.12 -10.83 -3.11
CA PHE A 83 -9.82 -12.02 -2.64
C PHE A 83 -10.11 -11.98 -1.14
N LEU A 84 -9.09 -11.67 -0.32
CA LEU A 84 -9.23 -11.60 1.13
C LEU A 84 -10.21 -10.52 1.56
N GLU A 85 -10.16 -9.35 0.94
CA GLU A 85 -11.08 -8.25 1.23
C GLU A 85 -12.52 -8.61 0.85
N SER A 86 -12.73 -9.17 -0.35
CA SER A 86 -14.04 -9.65 -0.78
C SER A 86 -14.59 -10.74 0.15
N TRP A 87 -13.72 -11.66 0.59
CA TRP A 87 -14.06 -12.77 1.48
C TRP A 87 -14.44 -12.28 2.88
N LEU A 88 -13.67 -11.36 3.46
CA LEU A 88 -13.97 -10.78 4.78
C LEU A 88 -15.29 -10.00 4.78
N ASN A 89 -15.52 -9.20 3.73
CA ASN A 89 -16.78 -8.47 3.59
C ASN A 89 -17.97 -9.40 3.39
N PHE A 90 -17.79 -10.49 2.63
CA PHE A 90 -18.85 -11.47 2.42
C PHE A 90 -19.23 -12.17 3.73
N ILE A 91 -18.24 -12.56 4.54
CA ILE A 91 -18.47 -13.12 5.88
C ILE A 91 -19.17 -12.10 6.78
N SER A 92 -18.69 -10.86 6.80
CA SER A 92 -19.24 -9.79 7.63
C SER A 92 -20.71 -9.48 7.30
N ALA A 93 -21.02 -9.28 6.01
CA ALA A 93 -22.37 -8.95 5.53
C ALA A 93 -23.40 -10.06 5.82
N ASN A 94 -22.95 -11.31 5.94
CA ASN A 94 -23.83 -12.46 6.19
C ASN A 94 -23.88 -12.89 7.66
N GLY A 95 -23.27 -12.13 8.59
CA GLY A 95 -23.32 -12.44 10.02
C GLY A 95 -22.36 -13.57 10.45
N GLY A 96 -21.23 -13.71 9.76
CA GLY A 96 -20.21 -14.71 10.05
C GLY A 96 -20.41 -16.03 9.32
N PHE A 97 -19.57 -17.02 9.61
CA PHE A 97 -19.64 -18.35 8.98
C PHE A 97 -20.96 -19.08 9.23
N SER A 98 -21.49 -19.01 10.46
CA SER A 98 -22.80 -19.58 10.80
C SER A 98 -23.94 -18.86 10.10
N GLY A 99 -23.85 -17.54 9.97
CA GLY A 99 -24.81 -16.71 9.25
C GLY A 99 -24.84 -17.01 7.76
N ILE A 100 -23.68 -17.23 7.12
CA ILE A 100 -23.60 -17.72 5.72
C ILE A 100 -24.36 -19.03 5.56
N LEU A 101 -24.11 -20.01 6.44
CA LEU A 101 -24.78 -21.31 6.35
C LEU A 101 -26.31 -21.17 6.46
N LEU A 102 -26.79 -20.36 7.41
CA LEU A 102 -28.23 -20.09 7.58
C LEU A 102 -28.82 -19.30 6.40
N ASN A 103 -28.08 -18.35 5.83
CA ASN A 103 -28.52 -17.54 4.70
C ASN A 103 -28.59 -18.36 3.41
N ILE A 104 -27.70 -19.36 3.23
CA ILE A 104 -27.82 -20.35 2.14
C ILE A 104 -29.11 -21.14 2.29
N LEU A 105 -29.39 -21.68 3.50
CA LEU A 105 -30.61 -22.44 3.76
C LEU A 105 -31.90 -21.61 3.57
N ARG A 106 -31.83 -20.31 3.85
CA ARG A 106 -32.94 -19.36 3.71
C ARG A 106 -33.02 -18.71 2.32
N PHE A 107 -32.08 -19.00 1.42
CA PHE A 107 -31.92 -18.34 0.12
C PHE A 107 -31.84 -16.79 0.22
N LYS A 108 -31.22 -16.28 1.29
CA LYS A 108 -31.04 -14.85 1.59
C LYS A 108 -29.57 -14.47 1.68
N LEU A 109 -28.77 -14.96 0.73
CA LEU A 109 -27.33 -14.69 0.71
C LEU A 109 -27.07 -13.26 0.23
N ILE A 110 -26.31 -12.49 1.01
CA ILE A 110 -25.98 -11.10 0.70
C ILE A 110 -24.63 -11.07 -0.02
N ILE A 111 -24.59 -10.39 -1.17
CA ILE A 111 -23.35 -10.13 -1.91
C ILE A 111 -22.94 -8.68 -1.59
N PRO A 112 -21.77 -8.45 -0.98
CA PRO A 112 -21.35 -7.12 -0.57
C PRO A 112 -20.97 -6.26 -1.79
N ASP A 113 -21.38 -5.00 -1.78
CA ASP A 113 -21.02 -4.01 -2.81
C ASP A 113 -19.77 -3.23 -2.37
N SER A 114 -18.68 -3.32 -3.15
CA SER A 114 -17.42 -2.61 -2.89
C SER A 114 -17.54 -1.09 -2.83
N SER A 115 -18.60 -0.53 -3.39
CA SER A 115 -18.86 0.93 -3.40
C SER A 115 -19.67 1.39 -2.18
N SER A 116 -20.16 0.45 -1.36
CA SER A 116 -20.98 0.74 -0.19
C SER A 116 -20.11 1.16 0.99
N ALA A 117 -20.68 2.00 1.85
CA ALA A 117 -20.07 2.36 3.13
C ALA A 117 -20.08 1.20 4.17
N GLU A 118 -20.67 0.05 3.86
CA GLU A 118 -20.55 -1.16 4.68
C GLU A 118 -19.35 -2.02 4.29
N TYR A 119 -18.74 -1.74 3.13
CA TYR A 119 -17.61 -2.49 2.62
C TYR A 119 -16.30 -1.94 3.22
N LEU A 120 -15.55 -2.80 3.90
CA LEU A 120 -14.33 -2.42 4.60
C LEU A 120 -13.08 -2.97 3.92
N SER A 121 -12.00 -2.21 3.99
CA SER A 121 -10.68 -2.74 3.69
C SER A 121 -10.25 -3.80 4.71
N MET A 122 -9.19 -4.55 4.40
CA MET A 122 -8.55 -5.44 5.39
C MET A 122 -8.15 -4.69 6.67
N ILE A 123 -7.71 -3.43 6.58
CA ILE A 123 -7.37 -2.60 7.74
C ILE A 123 -8.62 -2.29 8.58
N GLY A 124 -9.73 -1.98 7.93
CA GLY A 124 -11.02 -1.73 8.60
C GLY A 124 -11.54 -2.94 9.38
N HIS A 125 -11.28 -4.15 8.88
CA HIS A 125 -11.59 -5.39 9.59
C HIS A 125 -10.66 -5.65 10.79
N LEU A 126 -9.41 -5.21 10.75
CA LEU A 126 -8.46 -5.34 11.87
C LEU A 126 -8.71 -4.31 12.97
N ASP A 127 -9.10 -3.09 12.60
CA ASP A 127 -9.43 -2.02 13.54
C ASP A 127 -10.76 -1.35 13.18
N SER A 128 -11.83 -1.88 13.77
CA SER A 128 -13.20 -1.42 13.59
C SER A 128 -13.53 -0.12 14.33
N ARG A 129 -12.61 0.45 15.12
CA ARG A 129 -12.87 1.67 15.87
C ARG A 129 -13.05 2.83 14.90
N VAL A 130 -14.15 3.56 15.03
CA VAL A 130 -14.45 4.75 14.20
C VAL A 130 -14.29 6.04 15.01
N ARG A 131 -14.20 5.93 16.33
CA ARG A 131 -14.14 7.06 17.26
C ARG A 131 -12.86 7.00 18.07
N LEU A 132 -12.33 8.19 18.38
CA LEU A 132 -11.28 8.32 19.37
C LEU A 132 -11.83 7.95 20.74
N ASP A 133 -11.01 7.30 21.56
CA ASP A 133 -11.32 7.02 22.95
C ASP A 133 -11.62 8.33 23.70
N GLU A 134 -12.70 8.34 24.49
CA GLU A 134 -13.15 9.53 25.21
C GLU A 134 -12.14 9.99 26.29
N SER A 135 -11.26 9.10 26.73
CA SER A 135 -10.17 9.42 27.64
C SER A 135 -9.10 10.32 27.00
N ILE A 136 -8.91 10.23 25.68
CA ILE A 136 -7.88 10.98 24.95
C ILE A 136 -8.44 12.34 24.53
N LYS A 137 -8.16 13.35 25.35
CA LYS A 137 -8.68 14.72 25.14
C LYS A 137 -7.71 15.56 24.30
N ALA A 138 -8.25 16.59 23.64
CA ALA A 138 -7.43 17.59 22.98
C ALA A 138 -6.49 18.26 24.00
N GLY A 139 -5.17 18.22 23.73
CA GLY A 139 -4.13 18.68 24.65
C GLY A 139 -3.38 17.54 25.36
N ASP A 140 -3.88 16.31 25.30
CA ASP A 140 -3.13 15.12 25.71
C ASP A 140 -1.94 14.87 24.76
N VAL A 141 -0.82 14.41 25.30
CA VAL A 141 0.37 14.03 24.53
C VAL A 141 0.06 12.96 23.48
N ASN A 142 -0.92 12.09 23.75
CA ASN A 142 -1.32 11.00 22.86
C ASN A 142 -2.37 11.42 21.80
N TYR A 143 -2.95 12.61 21.93
CA TYR A 143 -4.07 13.05 21.09
C TYR A 143 -3.74 13.04 19.60
N PHE A 144 -2.64 13.68 19.22
CA PHE A 144 -2.24 13.75 17.81
C PHE A 144 -1.85 12.38 17.26
N GLY A 145 -1.16 11.54 18.05
CA GLY A 145 -0.79 10.18 17.64
C GLY A 145 -2.02 9.33 17.33
N ALA A 146 -3.00 9.33 18.23
CA ALA A 146 -4.23 8.56 18.06
C ALA A 146 -5.11 9.13 16.91
N LEU A 147 -5.18 10.45 16.76
CA LEU A 147 -5.89 11.07 15.62
C LEU A 147 -5.21 10.74 14.28
N CYS A 148 -3.89 10.81 14.20
CA CYS A 148 -3.13 10.43 13.01
C CYS A 148 -3.32 8.94 12.68
N MET A 149 -3.35 8.05 13.69
CA MET A 149 -3.63 6.63 13.47
C MET A 149 -5.03 6.41 12.87
N MET A 150 -6.04 7.12 13.39
CA MET A 150 -7.41 7.07 12.88
C MET A 150 -7.52 7.62 11.45
N ALA A 151 -6.80 8.68 11.12
CA ALA A 151 -6.76 9.23 9.76
C ALA A 151 -6.03 8.28 8.80
N SER A 152 -4.86 7.75 9.20
CA SER A 152 -4.06 6.85 8.39
C SER A 152 -4.80 5.56 8.03
N LYS A 153 -5.61 5.00 8.94
CA LYS A 153 -6.43 3.83 8.62
C LYS A 153 -7.60 4.18 7.69
N LEU A 154 -8.23 5.34 7.90
CA LEU A 154 -9.40 5.77 7.13
C LEU A 154 -9.07 5.95 5.64
N VAL A 155 -7.84 6.35 5.30
CA VAL A 155 -7.39 6.54 3.91
C VAL A 155 -7.39 5.24 3.09
N TYR A 156 -7.41 4.07 3.74
CA TYR A 156 -7.51 2.78 3.04
C TYR A 156 -8.94 2.36 2.72
N GLU A 157 -9.95 3.07 3.22
CA GLU A 157 -11.36 2.74 3.01
C GLU A 157 -11.92 3.38 1.74
N ASN A 158 -13.04 2.83 1.26
CA ASN A 158 -13.71 3.37 0.07
C ASN A 158 -14.35 4.75 0.32
N GLU A 159 -14.62 5.48 -0.77
CA GLU A 159 -15.14 6.86 -0.70
C GLU A 159 -16.44 7.00 0.11
N ALA A 160 -17.36 6.04 -0.02
CA ALA A 160 -18.62 6.07 0.70
C ALA A 160 -18.39 5.92 2.21
N TYR A 161 -17.52 4.99 2.63
CA TYR A 161 -17.14 4.82 4.03
C TYR A 161 -16.48 6.08 4.61
N VAL A 162 -15.52 6.65 3.87
CA VAL A 162 -14.81 7.87 4.28
C VAL A 162 -15.79 9.03 4.44
N THR A 163 -16.65 9.25 3.44
CA THR A 163 -17.65 10.31 3.44
C THR A 163 -18.60 10.14 4.61
N GLN A 164 -19.08 8.92 4.87
CA GLN A 164 -19.97 8.65 5.99
C GLN A 164 -19.29 8.92 7.34
N THR A 165 -18.06 8.44 7.51
CA THR A 165 -17.30 8.60 8.75
C THR A 165 -17.03 10.08 9.07
N VAL A 166 -16.53 10.84 8.09
CA VAL A 166 -16.18 12.25 8.29
C VAL A 166 -17.43 13.10 8.52
N ASN A 167 -18.45 12.97 7.66
CA ASN A 167 -19.60 13.85 7.69
C ASN A 167 -20.62 13.51 8.78
N HIS A 168 -20.82 12.22 9.08
CA HIS A 168 -21.85 11.80 10.03
C HIS A 168 -21.30 11.42 11.40
N VAL A 169 -20.08 10.88 11.49
CA VAL A 169 -19.51 10.49 12.78
C VAL A 169 -18.70 11.65 13.37
N TRP A 170 -17.61 12.05 12.71
CA TRP A 170 -16.66 13.00 13.30
C TRP A 170 -17.21 14.43 13.39
N LYS A 171 -17.92 14.90 12.36
CA LYS A 171 -18.54 16.24 12.38
C LYS A 171 -19.63 16.36 13.45
N THR A 172 -20.43 15.32 13.65
CA THR A 172 -21.48 15.28 14.69
C THR A 172 -20.87 15.33 16.09
N ILE A 173 -19.79 14.57 16.33
CA ILE A 173 -19.05 14.61 17.60
C ILE A 173 -18.53 16.02 17.87
N LYS A 174 -17.94 16.68 16.86
CA LYS A 174 -17.46 18.06 17.02
C LYS A 174 -18.60 19.01 17.41
N LYS A 175 -19.77 18.93 16.76
CA LYS A 175 -20.94 19.76 17.11
C LYS A 175 -21.43 19.51 18.54
N TYR A 176 -21.57 18.25 18.93
CA TYR A 176 -22.01 17.88 20.28
C TYR A 176 -21.04 18.36 21.37
N ALA A 177 -19.73 18.24 21.14
CA ALA A 177 -18.70 18.71 22.07
C ALA A 177 -18.68 20.23 22.25
N GLN A 178 -19.09 21.01 21.24
CA GLN A 178 -19.24 22.46 21.35
C GLN A 178 -20.49 22.85 22.15
N HIS A 179 -21.63 22.21 21.87
CA HIS A 179 -22.89 22.48 22.58
C HIS A 179 -22.83 22.11 24.08
N LYS A 180 -22.07 21.08 24.47
CA LYS A 180 -21.91 20.72 25.89
C LYS A 180 -21.00 21.70 26.66
N ARG A 181 -20.29 22.60 25.97
CA ARG A 181 -19.39 23.61 26.56
C ARG A 181 -20.03 25.01 26.64
N SER A 182 -21.19 25.22 26.01
CA SER A 182 -22.02 26.44 26.12
C SER A 182 -23.10 26.25 27.17
#